data_AF-A0A1I7IRX7-F1
#
_entry.id   AF-A0A1I7IRX7-F1
#
_cell.length_a   1.000
_cell.length_b   1.000
_cell.length_c   1.000
_cell.angle_alpha   90.00
_cell.angle_beta   90.00
_cell.angle_gamma   90.00
#
_symmetry.space_group_name_H-M   'P 1'
#
loop_
_entity.id
_entity.type
_entity.pdbx_description
1 polymer ?
#
loop_
_entity_poly.entity_id
_entity_poly.type
_entity_poly.pdbx_seq_one_letter_code
_entity_poly.pdbx_strand_id
1 'polypeptide(L)'
;MNEYIIDSYKNSMNELHFSEIQKEEIIRKLAKAGGSKNVVRKKISVKKIVALTAACLAVLGGCGVAVGKATGVVTSFSPDTFFSKTSDFSRLEKLEKRVGIDVTAVETFSNGYKFESMDVEDWRLVDDDDKTVGRFKELRIEYVCDNKPQISVNMESALVNGRIDDDPGVALRANEIHTVDNIDIYYNRDEYLGLPVSKDISPTEEELKREETDDHFFISIGTDERETYYVSNVIFEMGDVHYCIMTFDENITSDELFGMAEEIIKAR
;
A
#
# COMPACT_ATOMS: atom_id res chain seq x y z
N MET A 1 7.86 24.96 16.65
CA MET A 1 7.14 23.70 16.91
C MET A 1 6.26 23.95 18.12
N ASN A 2 4.95 23.71 18.03
CA ASN A 2 3.99 24.10 19.07
C ASN A 2 4.11 23.12 20.27
N GLU A 3 4.19 23.63 21.51
CA GLU A 3 4.41 22.82 22.73
C GLU A 3 3.34 21.73 22.91
N TYR A 4 2.12 22.00 22.44
CA TYR A 4 1.00 21.05 22.42
C TYR A 4 1.25 19.79 21.58
N ILE A 5 2.03 19.92 20.48
CA ILE A 5 2.35 18.80 19.58
C ILE A 5 3.35 17.86 20.26
N ILE A 6 4.29 18.42 21.02
CA ILE A 6 5.31 17.66 21.74
C ILE A 6 4.65 16.84 22.86
N ASP A 7 3.69 17.41 23.58
CA ASP A 7 3.00 16.71 24.67
C ASP A 7 2.01 15.64 24.19
N SER A 8 1.29 15.88 23.09
CA SER A 8 0.44 14.85 22.47
C SER A 8 1.28 13.67 21.97
N TYR A 9 2.46 13.93 21.40
CA TYR A 9 3.36 12.88 20.92
C TYR A 9 3.97 12.08 22.07
N LYS A 10 4.35 12.75 23.18
CA LYS A 10 4.80 12.09 24.41
C LYS A 10 3.71 11.19 25.00
N ASN A 11 2.45 11.62 24.96
CA ASN A 11 1.32 10.81 25.43
C ASN A 11 1.06 9.59 24.56
N SER A 12 1.05 9.70 23.23
CA SER A 12 0.92 8.53 22.33
C SER A 12 2.13 7.60 22.41
N MET A 13 3.32 8.14 22.68
CA MET A 13 4.51 7.35 22.97
C MET A 13 4.42 6.57 24.29
N ASN A 14 3.58 6.97 25.25
CA ASN A 14 3.36 6.20 26.48
C ASN A 14 2.44 4.98 26.26
N GLU A 15 1.68 4.96 25.17
CA GLU A 15 0.82 3.83 24.77
C GLU A 15 1.59 2.78 23.94
N LEU A 16 2.80 3.11 23.50
CA LEU A 16 3.70 2.23 22.76
C LEU A 16 4.68 1.54 23.72
N HIS A 17 4.79 0.21 23.66
CA HIS A 17 5.71 -0.58 24.47
C HIS A 17 7.18 -0.49 23.99
N PHE A 18 7.71 0.73 23.85
CA PHE A 18 9.13 0.98 23.55
C PHE A 18 9.88 1.45 24.78
N SER A 19 11.16 1.12 24.84
CA SER A 19 12.07 1.74 25.79
C SER A 19 12.22 3.23 25.49
N GLU A 20 12.46 4.06 26.51
CA GLU A 20 12.66 5.50 26.34
C GLU A 20 13.76 5.84 25.33
N ILE A 21 14.80 5.00 25.24
CA ILE A 21 15.88 5.14 24.27
C ILE A 21 15.38 4.97 22.83
N GLN A 22 14.51 3.99 22.58
CA GLN A 22 13.90 3.77 21.26
C GLN A 22 12.97 4.94 20.87
N LYS A 23 12.20 5.46 21.84
CA LYS A 23 11.34 6.63 21.62
C LYS A 23 12.15 7.87 21.23
N GLU A 24 13.25 8.13 21.94
CA GLU A 24 14.17 9.23 21.62
C GLU A 24 14.85 9.06 20.25
N GLU A 25 15.19 7.83 19.87
CA GLU A 25 15.79 7.55 18.56
C GLU A 25 14.80 7.77 17.41
N ILE A 26 13.53 7.38 17.59
CA ILE A 26 12.43 7.64 16.66
C ILE A 26 12.24 9.16 16.47
N ILE A 27 12.16 9.91 17.57
CA ILE A 27 12.04 11.37 17.55
C ILE A 27 13.22 12.01 16.79
N ARG A 28 14.44 11.54 17.02
CA ARG A 28 15.66 12.07 16.40
C ARG A 28 15.71 11.78 14.90
N LYS A 29 15.25 10.61 14.46
CA LYS A 29 15.21 10.23 13.04
C LYS A 29 14.12 10.99 12.28
N LEU A 30 12.95 11.21 12.89
CA LEU A 30 11.89 12.07 12.34
C LEU A 30 12.36 13.52 12.17
N ALA A 31 13.09 14.05 13.15
CA ALA A 31 13.65 15.41 13.07
C ALA A 31 14.71 15.56 11.96
N LYS A 32 15.46 14.49 11.64
CA LYS A 32 16.43 14.47 10.54
C LYS A 32 15.77 14.28 9.17
N ALA A 33 14.72 13.47 9.08
CA ALA A 33 13.97 13.24 7.84
C ALA A 33 13.27 14.52 7.35
N GLY A 34 12.84 15.40 8.26
CA GLY A 34 12.30 16.73 7.92
C GLY A 34 13.34 17.78 7.47
N GLY A 35 14.60 17.38 7.23
CA GLY A 35 15.73 18.28 6.95
C GLY A 35 16.07 18.53 5.47
N SER A 36 15.42 17.85 4.52
CA SER A 36 15.68 18.06 3.08
C SER A 36 14.76 19.13 2.50
N LYS A 37 15.39 20.14 1.89
CA LYS A 37 14.78 21.42 1.49
C LYS A 37 14.07 21.34 0.14
N ASN A 38 12.77 21.59 0.13
CA ASN A 38 12.06 22.62 -0.63
C ASN A 38 10.56 22.29 -0.66
N VAL A 39 9.73 23.33 -0.78
CA VAL A 39 8.26 23.36 -0.98
C VAL A 39 7.50 23.98 0.19
N VAL A 40 6.56 24.82 -0.22
CA VAL A 40 5.88 25.92 0.46
C VAL A 40 5.11 25.47 1.70
N ARG A 41 5.31 26.21 2.81
CA ARG A 41 4.53 26.08 4.04
C ARG A 41 3.08 26.50 3.80
N LYS A 42 2.14 25.57 3.94
CA LYS A 42 0.77 25.84 4.38
C LYS A 42 0.52 25.16 5.72
N LYS A 43 -0.21 25.84 6.61
CA LYS A 43 -0.60 25.33 7.93
C LYS A 43 -1.51 24.12 7.73
N ILE A 44 -1.02 22.92 8.02
CA ILE A 44 -1.83 21.70 8.03
C ILE A 44 -2.37 21.52 9.46
N SER A 45 -3.70 21.46 9.60
CA SER A 45 -4.35 21.02 10.82
C SER A 45 -4.10 19.53 11.01
N VAL A 46 -3.40 19.16 12.08
CA VAL A 46 -2.97 17.78 12.36
C VAL A 46 -4.13 16.93 12.91
N LYS A 47 -5.28 16.92 12.24
CA LYS A 47 -6.32 15.90 12.45
C LYS A 47 -6.40 15.12 11.16
N LYS A 48 -5.92 13.87 11.24
CA LYS A 48 -5.76 12.88 10.17
C LYS A 48 -4.51 13.08 9.31
N ILE A 49 -3.42 12.46 9.74
CA ILE A 49 -2.49 11.86 8.78
C ILE A 49 -3.18 10.56 8.33
N VAL A 50 -4.18 10.71 7.48
CA VAL A 50 -4.70 9.65 6.63
C VAL A 50 -4.38 10.17 5.26
N ALA A 51 -3.14 9.99 4.81
CA ALA A 51 -2.68 10.53 3.55
C ALA A 51 -2.00 9.41 2.78
N LEU A 52 -2.71 8.99 1.73
CA LEU A 52 -2.23 8.35 0.51
C LEU A 52 -2.23 6.83 0.36
N THR A 53 -2.58 6.03 1.36
CA THR A 53 -2.64 4.55 1.18
C THR A 53 -4.05 3.97 1.12
N ALA A 54 -5.08 4.77 0.82
CA ALA A 54 -6.42 4.23 0.53
C ALA A 54 -6.52 3.64 -0.90
N ALA A 55 -5.68 4.10 -1.83
CA ALA A 55 -5.73 3.61 -3.21
C ALA A 55 -4.94 2.32 -3.48
N CYS A 56 -4.08 1.91 -2.55
CA CYS A 56 -3.49 0.57 -2.60
C CYS A 56 -4.50 -0.49 -2.15
N LEU A 57 -5.61 -0.10 -1.51
CA LEU A 57 -6.48 -1.01 -0.78
C LEU A 57 -7.68 -1.52 -1.56
N ALA A 58 -8.11 -0.89 -2.67
CA ALA A 58 -9.08 -1.57 -3.54
C ALA A 58 -8.45 -2.74 -4.33
N VAL A 59 -7.11 -2.84 -4.32
CA VAL A 59 -6.38 -4.02 -4.82
C VAL A 59 -6.62 -5.25 -3.94
N LEU A 60 -7.01 -5.07 -2.66
CA LEU A 60 -7.45 -6.16 -1.77
C LEU A 60 -8.85 -6.69 -2.13
N GLY A 61 -9.54 -6.09 -3.10
CA GLY A 61 -10.87 -6.50 -3.55
C GLY A 61 -10.94 -7.90 -4.16
N GLY A 62 -9.82 -8.62 -4.27
CA GLY A 62 -9.77 -10.01 -4.69
C GLY A 62 -9.18 -10.99 -3.67
N CYS A 63 -8.70 -10.55 -2.51
CA CYS A 63 -8.21 -11.50 -1.50
C CYS A 63 -9.31 -11.93 -0.54
N GLY A 64 -10.54 -11.46 -0.70
CA GLY A 64 -11.59 -11.72 0.25
C GLY A 64 -11.32 -10.99 1.56
N VAL A 65 -12.25 -10.12 1.92
CA VAL A 65 -12.53 -9.84 3.33
C VAL A 65 -13.05 -11.16 3.95
N ALA A 66 -12.17 -12.15 4.14
CA ALA A 66 -12.49 -13.45 4.71
C ALA A 66 -12.69 -13.40 6.23
N VAL A 67 -12.94 -12.21 6.79
CA VAL A 67 -13.55 -12.02 8.10
C VAL A 67 -14.65 -10.98 7.89
N GLY A 68 -15.89 -11.43 7.69
CA GLY A 68 -17.08 -10.64 7.36
C GLY A 68 -17.51 -9.60 8.40
N LYS A 69 -16.59 -8.68 8.71
CA LYS A 69 -16.70 -7.53 9.62
C LYS A 69 -15.76 -6.38 9.24
N ALA A 70 -14.71 -6.61 8.44
CA ALA A 70 -13.86 -5.49 8.01
C ALA A 70 -14.58 -4.69 6.92
N THR A 71 -14.62 -3.38 7.09
CA THR A 71 -15.17 -2.42 6.13
C THR A 71 -14.15 -1.36 5.74
N GLY A 72 -12.94 -1.43 6.31
CA GLY A 72 -11.81 -0.62 5.89
C GLY A 72 -10.47 -1.26 6.22
N VAL A 73 -9.42 -0.72 5.62
CA VAL A 73 -8.03 -1.07 5.92
C VAL A 73 -7.26 0.22 6.17
N VAL A 74 -6.40 0.22 7.18
CA VAL A 74 -5.64 1.40 7.59
C VAL A 74 -4.20 1.01 7.91
N THR A 75 -3.26 1.88 7.53
CA THR A 75 -1.86 1.72 7.92
C THR A 75 -1.72 1.78 9.44
N SER A 76 -0.75 1.04 9.95
CA SER A 76 -0.39 0.99 11.36
C SER A 76 1.09 1.26 11.50
N PHE A 77 1.47 1.99 12.54
CA PHE A 77 2.87 2.25 12.84
C PHE A 77 3.40 1.21 13.83
N SER A 78 4.51 0.55 13.46
CA SER A 78 5.29 -0.28 14.36
C SER A 78 6.79 0.01 14.23
N PRO A 79 7.66 -0.48 15.15
CA PRO A 79 9.11 -0.40 14.99
C PRO A 79 9.59 -1.20 13.80
N ASP A 80 8.86 -2.27 13.43
CA ASP A 80 9.21 -3.07 12.28
C ASP A 80 9.13 -2.19 11.04
N THR A 81 8.06 -1.39 10.89
CA THR A 81 7.90 -0.37 9.85
C THR A 81 8.97 0.72 9.90
N PHE A 82 9.25 1.25 11.09
CA PHE A 82 10.13 2.42 11.21
C PHE A 82 11.61 2.11 10.93
N PHE A 83 12.04 0.87 11.15
CA PHE A 83 13.44 0.46 11.00
C PHE A 83 13.68 -0.58 9.89
N SER A 84 12.64 -0.93 9.11
CA SER A 84 12.78 -1.85 7.97
C SER A 84 13.45 -1.20 6.77
N LYS A 85 13.17 0.08 6.51
CA LYS A 85 13.55 0.75 5.26
C LYS A 85 15.03 0.63 4.95
N THR A 86 15.34 0.15 3.75
CA THR A 86 16.71 -0.09 3.29
C THR A 86 16.80 -0.05 1.77
N SER A 87 17.92 0.46 1.26
CA SER A 87 18.29 0.43 -0.18
C SER A 87 19.38 -0.61 -0.44
N ASP A 88 19.33 -1.73 0.30
CA ASP A 88 20.29 -2.83 0.21
C ASP A 88 19.51 -4.10 -0.07
N PHE A 89 19.49 -4.51 -1.34
CA PHE A 89 18.71 -5.66 -1.82
C PHE A 89 19.08 -6.97 -1.10
N SER A 90 20.33 -7.10 -0.63
CA SER A 90 20.80 -8.28 0.12
C SER A 90 20.06 -8.49 1.45
N ARG A 91 19.30 -7.49 1.92
CA ARG A 91 18.48 -7.58 3.14
C ARG A 91 17.09 -8.18 2.93
N LEU A 92 16.74 -8.61 1.72
CA LEU A 92 15.43 -9.18 1.37
C LEU A 92 15.06 -10.33 2.31
N GLU A 93 15.93 -11.33 2.45
CA GLU A 93 15.72 -12.51 3.32
C GLU A 93 15.45 -12.14 4.79
N LYS A 94 16.03 -11.02 5.25
CA LYS A 94 15.79 -10.53 6.61
C LYS A 94 14.40 -9.90 6.76
N LEU A 95 13.88 -9.25 5.74
CA LEU A 95 12.55 -8.64 5.77
C LEU A 95 11.46 -9.69 5.53
N GLU A 96 11.68 -10.65 4.63
CA GLU A 96 10.85 -11.85 4.44
C GLU A 96 10.56 -12.55 5.77
N LYS A 97 11.61 -12.86 6.55
CA LYS A 97 11.47 -13.47 7.89
C LYS A 97 10.69 -12.62 8.90
N ARG A 98 10.65 -11.29 8.73
CA ARG A 98 9.87 -10.40 9.61
C ARG A 98 8.39 -10.39 9.24
N VAL A 99 8.09 -10.49 7.94
CA VAL A 99 6.72 -10.53 7.43
C VAL A 99 6.14 -11.94 7.56
N GLY A 100 6.99 -12.98 7.47
CA GLY A 100 6.58 -14.38 7.49
C GLY A 100 6.19 -14.92 6.11
N ILE A 101 6.84 -14.42 5.06
CA ILE A 101 6.63 -14.82 3.65
C ILE A 101 7.97 -15.20 3.02
N ASP A 102 7.91 -15.90 1.88
CA ASP A 102 9.05 -16.28 1.04
C ASP A 102 8.77 -15.73 -0.36
N VAL A 103 9.51 -14.69 -0.79
CA VAL A 103 9.18 -13.95 -2.01
C VAL A 103 10.23 -14.15 -3.09
N THR A 104 9.79 -14.07 -4.34
CA THR A 104 10.68 -13.89 -5.49
C THR A 104 10.66 -12.41 -5.86
N ALA A 105 11.82 -11.78 -5.91
CA ALA A 105 11.97 -10.41 -6.39
C ALA A 105 13.20 -10.30 -7.29
N VAL A 106 13.14 -9.40 -8.26
CA VAL A 106 14.27 -9.09 -9.15
C VAL A 106 14.88 -7.74 -8.77
N GLU A 107 16.20 -7.60 -8.88
CA GLU A 107 16.89 -6.34 -8.56
C GLU A 107 16.79 -5.32 -9.72
N THR A 108 16.67 -5.82 -10.96
CA THR A 108 16.51 -4.99 -12.17
C THR A 108 15.64 -5.73 -13.16
N PHE A 109 14.56 -5.08 -13.59
CA PHE A 109 13.69 -5.55 -14.65
C PHE A 109 14.26 -5.23 -16.04
N SER A 110 13.92 -6.05 -17.03
CA SER A 110 14.36 -5.88 -18.42
C SER A 110 13.87 -4.57 -19.06
N ASN A 111 12.73 -4.04 -18.59
CA ASN A 111 12.15 -2.76 -19.02
C ASN A 111 12.84 -1.52 -18.41
N GLY A 112 13.90 -1.70 -17.62
CA GLY A 112 14.76 -0.65 -17.09
C GLY A 112 14.45 -0.19 -15.67
N TYR A 113 13.41 -0.73 -15.03
CA TYR A 113 13.12 -0.48 -13.62
C TYR A 113 14.15 -1.17 -12.71
N LYS A 114 14.64 -0.44 -11.71
CA LYS A 114 15.67 -0.90 -10.79
C LYS A 114 15.21 -0.71 -9.36
N PHE A 115 15.59 -1.67 -8.52
CA PHE A 115 15.38 -1.59 -7.08
C PHE A 115 15.95 -0.28 -6.53
N GLU A 116 15.13 0.45 -5.78
CA GLU A 116 15.50 1.69 -5.07
C GLU A 116 15.50 1.48 -3.55
N SER A 117 14.42 0.89 -3.03
CA SER A 117 14.30 0.62 -1.59
C SER A 117 13.26 -0.44 -1.29
N MET A 118 13.31 -1.00 -0.09
CA MET A 118 12.25 -1.85 0.46
C MET A 118 12.02 -1.57 1.94
N ASP A 119 10.80 -1.79 2.39
CA ASP A 119 10.38 -1.72 3.79
C ASP A 119 9.26 -2.73 4.08
N VAL A 120 8.91 -2.84 5.38
CA VAL A 120 7.80 -3.65 5.85
C VAL A 120 6.71 -2.69 6.27
N GLU A 121 5.49 -2.88 5.82
CA GLU A 121 4.35 -2.11 6.31
C GLU A 121 3.46 -2.97 7.20
N ASP A 122 2.82 -2.32 8.17
CA ASP A 122 1.87 -2.95 9.08
C ASP A 122 0.48 -2.40 8.77
N TRP A 123 -0.49 -3.31 8.69
CA TRP A 123 -1.86 -2.98 8.33
C TRP A 123 -2.84 -3.45 9.39
N ARG A 124 -3.94 -2.72 9.50
CA ARG A 124 -5.12 -3.07 10.30
C ARG A 124 -6.32 -3.12 9.41
N LEU A 125 -7.06 -4.22 9.49
CA LEU A 125 -8.43 -4.31 9.01
C LEU A 125 -9.34 -3.74 10.11
N VAL A 126 -10.26 -2.85 9.75
CA VAL A 126 -11.18 -2.18 10.69
C VAL A 126 -12.63 -2.36 10.26
N ASP A 127 -13.57 -2.35 11.20
CA ASP A 127 -15.02 -2.30 10.95
C ASP A 127 -15.53 -0.85 10.84
N ASP A 128 -16.85 -0.67 10.68
CA ASP A 128 -17.50 0.64 10.52
C ASP A 128 -17.30 1.57 11.71
N ASP A 129 -16.97 1.02 12.88
CA ASP A 129 -16.70 1.75 14.11
C ASP A 129 -15.19 2.04 14.30
N ASP A 130 -14.36 1.85 13.26
CA ASP A 130 -12.88 1.95 13.27
C ASP A 130 -12.22 0.96 14.26
N LYS A 131 -12.93 -0.10 14.64
CA LYS A 131 -12.37 -1.12 15.52
C LYS A 131 -11.56 -2.11 14.71
N THR A 132 -10.34 -2.39 15.17
CA THR A 132 -9.47 -3.38 14.52
C THR A 132 -10.05 -4.79 14.65
N VAL A 133 -10.32 -5.41 13.48
CA VAL A 133 -10.83 -6.78 13.33
C VAL A 133 -9.78 -7.73 12.73
N GLY A 134 -8.69 -7.19 12.19
CA GLY A 134 -7.59 -7.99 11.64
C GLY A 134 -6.30 -7.18 11.52
N ARG A 135 -5.18 -7.88 11.30
CA ARG A 135 -3.85 -7.29 11.09
C ARG A 135 -3.05 -8.17 10.15
N PHE A 136 -2.27 -7.54 9.29
CA PHE A 136 -1.30 -8.23 8.45
C PHE A 136 -0.09 -7.33 8.23
N LYS A 137 0.99 -7.93 7.71
CA LYS A 137 2.21 -7.23 7.30
C LYS A 137 2.39 -7.43 5.81
N GLU A 138 2.97 -6.44 5.16
CA GLU A 138 3.47 -6.57 3.80
C GLU A 138 4.96 -6.28 3.73
N LEU A 139 5.61 -6.84 2.71
CA LEU A 139 6.90 -6.39 2.21
C LEU A 139 6.63 -5.51 0.98
N ARG A 140 7.11 -4.27 1.01
CA ARG A 140 7.02 -3.35 -0.12
C ARG A 140 8.40 -3.13 -0.71
N ILE A 141 8.51 -3.24 -2.04
CA ILE A 141 9.70 -2.89 -2.81
C ILE A 141 9.34 -1.77 -3.77
N GLU A 142 10.19 -0.75 -3.82
CA GLU A 142 10.07 0.38 -4.74
C GLU A 142 11.09 0.27 -5.86
N TYR A 143 10.62 0.46 -7.08
CA TYR A 143 11.39 0.43 -8.30
C TYR A 143 11.33 1.78 -9.01
N VAL A 144 12.48 2.26 -9.46
CA VAL A 144 12.61 3.52 -10.20
C VAL A 144 13.19 3.27 -11.59
N CYS A 145 12.78 4.11 -12.55
CA CYS A 145 13.34 4.12 -13.89
C CYS A 145 13.45 5.58 -14.36
N ASP A 146 14.54 5.90 -15.07
CA ASP A 146 14.79 7.28 -15.51
C ASP A 146 13.65 7.80 -16.39
N ASN A 147 13.08 8.95 -16.02
CA ASN A 147 11.96 9.60 -16.72
C ASN A 147 10.65 8.79 -16.75
N LYS A 148 10.52 7.80 -15.85
CA LYS A 148 9.28 7.08 -15.61
C LYS A 148 8.84 7.25 -14.15
N PRO A 149 7.54 7.12 -13.86
CA PRO A 149 7.04 7.05 -12.49
C PRO A 149 7.67 5.89 -11.71
N GLN A 150 7.60 5.97 -10.38
CA GLN A 150 7.97 4.86 -9.51
C GLN A 150 6.90 3.76 -9.57
N ILE A 151 7.32 2.50 -9.51
CA ILE A 151 6.44 1.34 -9.37
C ILE A 151 6.71 0.69 -8.02
N SER A 152 5.64 0.34 -7.29
CA SER A 152 5.75 -0.48 -6.09
C SER A 152 5.35 -1.92 -6.37
N VAL A 153 6.04 -2.86 -5.72
CA VAL A 153 5.67 -4.26 -5.62
C VAL A 153 5.39 -4.55 -4.15
N ASN A 154 4.13 -4.79 -3.83
CA ASN A 154 3.66 -5.09 -2.48
C ASN A 154 3.39 -6.59 -2.38
N MET A 155 3.90 -7.23 -1.32
CA MET A 155 3.83 -8.66 -1.12
C MET A 155 3.36 -9.01 0.28
N GLU A 156 2.37 -9.88 0.38
CA GLU A 156 1.74 -10.27 1.64
C GLU A 156 1.33 -11.75 1.63
N SER A 157 0.97 -12.28 2.80
CA SER A 157 0.65 -13.71 2.94
C SER A 157 -0.77 -14.04 2.50
N ALA A 158 -0.89 -14.89 1.49
CA ALA A 158 -2.16 -15.48 1.04
C ALA A 158 -2.82 -16.35 2.13
N LEU A 159 -2.01 -16.94 3.02
CA LEU A 159 -2.54 -17.75 4.14
C LEU A 159 -3.28 -16.91 5.19
N VAL A 160 -2.89 -15.64 5.33
CA VAL A 160 -3.50 -14.72 6.29
C VAL A 160 -4.68 -13.99 5.65
N ASN A 161 -4.54 -13.60 4.39
CA ASN A 161 -5.50 -12.75 3.72
C ASN A 161 -6.49 -13.51 2.83
N GLY A 162 -6.39 -14.84 2.67
CA GLY A 162 -7.23 -15.63 1.77
C GLY A 162 -6.50 -15.93 0.46
N ARG A 163 -6.92 -16.95 -0.29
CA ARG A 163 -6.34 -17.25 -1.62
C ARG A 163 -7.09 -16.49 -2.71
N ILE A 164 -6.39 -16.07 -3.76
CA ILE A 164 -7.04 -15.48 -4.95
C ILE A 164 -8.08 -16.45 -5.54
N ASP A 165 -7.75 -17.74 -5.62
CA ASP A 165 -8.63 -18.77 -6.18
C ASP A 165 -9.91 -19.00 -5.35
N ASP A 166 -9.93 -18.58 -4.09
CA ASP A 166 -11.11 -18.69 -3.22
C ASP A 166 -12.13 -17.57 -3.49
N ASP A 167 -11.74 -16.51 -4.22
CA ASP A 167 -12.59 -15.36 -4.55
C ASP A 167 -12.80 -15.23 -6.07
N PRO A 168 -13.93 -15.73 -6.61
CA PRO A 168 -14.22 -15.58 -8.03
C PRO A 168 -14.37 -14.12 -8.48
N GLY A 169 -14.54 -13.18 -7.53
CA GLY A 169 -14.60 -11.75 -7.79
C GLY A 169 -13.32 -11.19 -8.41
N VAL A 170 -12.15 -11.77 -8.10
CA VAL A 170 -10.86 -11.32 -8.67
C VAL A 170 -10.89 -11.41 -10.20
N ALA A 171 -11.21 -12.60 -10.70
CA ALA A 171 -11.22 -12.88 -12.13
C ALA A 171 -12.35 -12.14 -12.84
N LEU A 172 -13.51 -11.97 -12.19
CA LEU A 172 -14.64 -11.25 -12.75
C LEU A 172 -14.38 -9.75 -12.90
N ARG A 173 -13.62 -9.16 -11.97
CA ARG A 173 -13.27 -7.74 -11.97
C ARG A 173 -12.11 -7.40 -12.91
N ALA A 174 -11.23 -8.36 -13.20
CA ALA A 174 -10.04 -8.10 -14.00
C ALA A 174 -10.36 -7.47 -15.37
N ASN A 175 -9.70 -6.37 -15.71
CA ASN A 175 -9.80 -5.78 -17.04
C ASN A 175 -9.13 -6.67 -18.11
N GLU A 176 -8.04 -7.32 -17.73
CA GLU A 176 -7.28 -8.22 -18.59
C GLU A 176 -6.65 -9.32 -17.73
N ILE A 177 -6.55 -10.53 -18.29
CA ILE A 177 -5.97 -11.70 -17.61
C ILE A 177 -4.92 -12.33 -18.53
N HIS A 178 -3.71 -12.51 -18.02
CA HIS A 178 -2.65 -13.28 -18.65
C HIS A 178 -2.26 -14.47 -17.79
N THR A 179 -1.78 -15.55 -18.41
CA THR A 179 -1.30 -16.73 -17.69
C THR A 179 0.17 -16.97 -18.03
N VAL A 180 1.02 -17.09 -17.01
CA VAL A 180 2.45 -17.42 -17.12
C VAL A 180 2.74 -18.60 -16.21
N ASP A 181 3.30 -19.69 -16.75
CA ASP A 181 3.65 -20.90 -15.99
C ASP A 181 2.51 -21.46 -15.10
N ASN A 182 1.26 -21.36 -15.59
CA ASN A 182 0.01 -21.71 -14.90
C ASN A 182 -0.34 -20.82 -13.69
N ILE A 183 0.23 -19.62 -13.62
CA ILE A 183 -0.16 -18.56 -12.69
C ILE A 183 -0.96 -17.54 -13.48
N ASP A 184 -2.20 -17.31 -13.07
CA ASP A 184 -3.05 -16.25 -13.62
C ASP A 184 -2.65 -14.90 -13.01
N ILE A 185 -2.57 -13.90 -13.87
CA ILE A 185 -2.17 -12.53 -13.57
C ILE A 185 -3.32 -11.62 -13.98
N TYR A 186 -3.85 -10.86 -13.03
CA TYR A 186 -5.06 -10.05 -13.19
C TYR A 186 -4.68 -8.58 -13.23
N TYR A 187 -4.88 -7.93 -14.37
CA TYR A 187 -4.67 -6.50 -14.52
C TYR A 187 -5.95 -5.72 -14.21
N ASN A 188 -5.81 -4.63 -13.46
CA ASN A 188 -6.87 -3.67 -13.19
C ASN A 188 -6.38 -2.24 -13.40
N ARG A 189 -7.27 -1.40 -13.91
CA ARG A 189 -7.12 0.06 -13.94
C ARG A 189 -8.32 0.69 -13.27
N ASP A 190 -8.09 1.21 -12.08
CA ASP A 190 -9.12 1.71 -11.19
C ASP A 190 -9.13 3.24 -11.16
N GLU A 191 -10.31 3.83 -11.21
CA GLU A 191 -10.54 5.25 -11.01
C GLU A 191 -10.83 5.53 -9.53
N TYR A 192 -10.12 6.49 -8.96
CA TYR A 192 -10.33 6.93 -7.59
C TYR A 192 -10.80 8.37 -7.55
N LEU A 193 -11.89 8.59 -6.81
CA LEU A 193 -12.26 9.91 -6.31
C LEU A 193 -11.61 10.14 -4.95
N GLY A 194 -10.54 10.92 -4.92
CA GLY A 194 -9.90 11.42 -3.71
C GLY A 194 -10.73 12.51 -3.06
N LEU A 195 -11.03 12.36 -1.76
CA LEU A 195 -11.71 13.38 -0.96
C LEU A 195 -10.89 13.77 0.28
N PRO A 196 -10.80 15.07 0.60
CA PRO A 196 -10.15 15.52 1.82
C PRO A 196 -11.00 15.24 3.03
N VAL A 197 -10.34 15.14 4.19
CA VAL A 197 -11.08 14.96 5.42
C VAL A 197 -11.63 16.29 5.94
N SER A 198 -12.82 16.64 5.45
CA SER A 198 -13.57 17.81 5.86
C SER A 198 -15.00 17.44 6.24
N LYS A 199 -15.63 18.26 7.08
CA LYS A 199 -17.08 18.15 7.34
C LYS A 199 -17.92 18.68 6.18
N ASP A 200 -17.33 19.50 5.31
CA ASP A 200 -18.02 20.22 4.25
C ASP A 200 -17.87 19.54 2.87
N ILE A 201 -17.10 18.45 2.78
CA ILE A 201 -16.84 17.73 1.54
C ILE A 201 -17.18 16.26 1.77
N SER A 202 -18.17 15.76 1.03
CA SER A 202 -18.64 14.38 1.05
C SER A 202 -18.91 13.89 -0.37
N PRO A 203 -18.95 12.57 -0.60
CA PRO A 203 -19.48 12.00 -1.84
C PRO A 203 -20.87 12.51 -2.16
N THR A 204 -21.19 12.64 -3.45
CA THR A 204 -22.58 12.83 -3.92
C THR A 204 -23.35 11.51 -3.92
N GLU A 205 -24.69 11.56 -3.99
CA GLU A 205 -25.51 10.34 -4.13
C GLU A 205 -25.19 9.57 -5.42
N GLU A 206 -24.84 10.27 -6.50
CA GLU A 206 -24.42 9.64 -7.76
C GLU A 206 -23.07 8.93 -7.64
N GLU A 207 -22.12 9.52 -6.91
CA GLU A 207 -20.81 8.91 -6.63
C GLU A 207 -20.93 7.66 -5.76
N LEU A 208 -21.75 7.69 -4.71
CA LEU A 208 -22.00 6.52 -3.85
C LEU A 208 -22.65 5.39 -4.66
N LYS A 209 -23.63 5.73 -5.50
CA LYS A 209 -24.27 4.73 -6.37
C LYS A 209 -23.29 4.15 -7.39
N ARG A 210 -22.37 4.97 -7.91
CA ARG A 210 -21.32 4.49 -8.83
C ARG A 210 -20.39 3.53 -8.10
N GLU A 211 -19.92 3.88 -6.91
CA GLU A 211 -19.06 3.01 -6.08
C GLU A 211 -19.73 1.64 -5.78
N GLU A 212 -21.05 1.60 -5.64
CA GLU A 212 -21.79 0.34 -5.45
C GLU A 212 -21.95 -0.52 -6.72
N THR A 213 -21.74 0.04 -7.92
CA THR A 213 -22.13 -0.60 -9.19
C THR A 213 -21.05 -0.66 -10.27
N ASP A 214 -19.98 0.13 -10.12
CA ASP A 214 -18.83 0.18 -11.02
C ASP A 214 -17.63 -0.41 -10.28
N ASP A 215 -17.27 -1.65 -10.62
CA ASP A 215 -16.20 -2.41 -9.96
C ASP A 215 -14.80 -1.78 -10.12
N HIS A 216 -14.67 -0.70 -10.90
CA HIS A 216 -13.44 0.07 -11.11
C HIS A 216 -13.53 1.51 -10.63
N PHE A 217 -14.55 1.88 -9.85
CA PHE A 217 -14.66 3.21 -9.25
C PHE A 217 -14.68 3.14 -7.73
N PHE A 218 -13.73 3.85 -7.11
CA PHE A 218 -13.55 3.85 -5.67
C PHE A 218 -13.52 5.26 -5.10
N ILE A 219 -14.07 5.45 -3.91
CA ILE A 219 -13.96 6.70 -3.17
C ILE A 219 -12.89 6.56 -2.09
N SER A 220 -11.86 7.38 -2.16
CA SER A 220 -10.74 7.38 -1.22
C SER A 220 -10.75 8.64 -0.36
N ILE A 221 -10.94 8.48 0.95
CA ILE A 221 -10.90 9.60 1.91
C ILE A 221 -9.48 9.78 2.48
N GLY A 222 -8.91 10.98 2.34
CA GLY A 222 -7.60 11.33 2.89
C GLY A 222 -6.70 12.19 2.00
N THR A 223 -7.17 12.59 0.81
CA THR A 223 -6.38 13.45 -0.08
C THR A 223 -6.32 14.89 0.43
N ASP A 224 -5.43 15.71 -0.10
CA ASP A 224 -5.34 17.14 0.29
C ASP A 224 -6.51 17.95 -0.28
N GLU A 225 -7.00 17.55 -1.45
CA GLU A 225 -8.11 18.18 -2.16
C GLU A 225 -8.99 17.15 -2.84
N ARG A 226 -10.16 17.59 -3.34
CA ARG A 226 -11.02 16.74 -4.14
C ARG A 226 -10.39 16.56 -5.51
N GLU A 227 -10.03 15.34 -5.84
CA GLU A 227 -9.29 15.02 -7.07
C GLU A 227 -9.71 13.67 -7.64
N THR A 228 -9.48 13.48 -8.94
CA THR A 228 -9.60 12.19 -9.61
C THR A 228 -8.21 11.74 -10.01
N TYR A 229 -7.88 10.50 -9.70
CA TYR A 229 -6.64 9.87 -10.10
C TYR A 229 -6.89 8.40 -10.43
N TYR A 230 -5.93 7.76 -11.09
CA TYR A 230 -6.05 6.36 -11.51
C TYR A 230 -4.94 5.53 -10.89
N VAL A 231 -5.24 4.26 -10.65
CA VAL A 231 -4.28 3.28 -10.20
C VAL A 231 -4.33 2.10 -11.16
N SER A 232 -3.19 1.77 -11.74
CA SER A 232 -3.02 0.55 -12.52
C SER A 232 -2.27 -0.47 -11.67
N ASN A 233 -2.73 -1.71 -11.68
CA ASN A 233 -2.08 -2.81 -10.98
C ASN A 233 -2.15 -4.11 -11.76
N VAL A 234 -1.19 -5.00 -11.50
CA VAL A 234 -1.35 -6.44 -11.73
C VAL A 234 -1.25 -7.17 -10.40
N ILE A 235 -2.16 -8.12 -10.22
CA ILE A 235 -2.24 -8.98 -9.03
C ILE A 235 -2.03 -10.42 -9.48
N PHE A 236 -1.24 -11.16 -8.73
CA PHE A 236 -1.11 -12.61 -8.93
C PHE A 236 -0.72 -13.27 -7.61
N GLU A 237 -1.01 -14.57 -7.50
CA GLU A 237 -0.59 -15.38 -6.37
C GLU A 237 0.50 -16.34 -6.83
N MET A 238 1.60 -16.39 -6.09
CA MET A 238 2.67 -17.36 -6.32
C MET A 238 3.12 -17.97 -5.01
N GLY A 239 2.87 -19.27 -4.84
CA GLY A 239 3.15 -19.97 -3.59
C GLY A 239 2.14 -19.57 -2.51
N ASP A 240 2.63 -19.02 -1.39
CA ASP A 240 1.80 -18.54 -0.27
C ASP A 240 1.77 -16.99 -0.19
N VAL A 241 2.06 -16.34 -1.32
CA VAL A 241 2.28 -14.89 -1.40
C VAL A 241 1.40 -14.27 -2.48
N HIS A 242 0.70 -13.21 -2.12
CA HIS A 242 0.08 -12.28 -3.06
C HIS A 242 1.08 -11.24 -3.50
N TYR A 243 1.13 -10.98 -4.80
CA TYR A 243 1.90 -9.91 -5.40
C TYR A 243 0.96 -8.87 -5.96
N CYS A 244 1.22 -7.61 -5.67
CA CYS A 244 0.60 -6.45 -6.31
C CYS A 244 1.72 -5.57 -6.88
N ILE A 245 1.84 -5.52 -8.20
CA ILE A 245 2.68 -4.52 -8.87
C ILE A 245 1.77 -3.36 -9.23
N MET A 246 2.04 -2.15 -8.73
CA MET A 246 1.14 -1.02 -8.90
C MET A 246 1.84 0.30 -9.22
N THR A 247 1.08 1.19 -9.84
CA THR A 247 1.47 2.56 -10.15
C THR A 247 0.25 3.49 -10.12
N PHE A 248 0.51 4.74 -9.78
CA PHE A 248 -0.46 5.85 -9.83
C PHE A 248 -0.38 6.64 -11.14
N ASP A 249 0.50 6.23 -12.05
CA ASP A 249 0.74 6.94 -13.32
C ASP A 249 -0.05 6.31 -14.46
N GLU A 250 -0.69 7.16 -15.26
CA GLU A 250 -1.52 6.76 -16.39
C GLU A 250 -0.73 6.35 -17.64
N ASN A 251 0.58 6.59 -17.68
CA ASN A 251 1.43 6.37 -18.85
C ASN A 251 2.15 5.01 -18.85
N ILE A 252 1.99 4.22 -17.79
CA ILE A 252 2.49 2.84 -17.74
C ILE A 252 1.43 1.90 -18.32
N THR A 253 1.80 1.08 -19.28
CA THR A 253 0.86 0.18 -19.96
C THR A 253 0.63 -1.12 -19.18
N SER A 254 -0.49 -1.81 -19.46
CA SER A 254 -0.72 -3.16 -18.92
C SER A 254 0.39 -4.12 -19.31
N ASP A 255 0.86 -4.08 -20.57
CA ASP A 255 1.98 -4.88 -21.07
C ASP A 255 3.27 -4.69 -20.24
N GLU A 256 3.58 -3.46 -19.80
CA GLU A 256 4.75 -3.21 -18.96
C GLU A 256 4.61 -3.87 -17.58
N LEU A 257 3.42 -3.80 -16.97
CA LEU A 257 3.15 -4.44 -15.68
C LEU A 257 3.13 -5.97 -15.79
N PHE A 258 2.52 -6.51 -16.84
CA PHE A 258 2.55 -7.95 -17.13
C PHE A 258 3.96 -8.46 -17.35
N GLY A 259 4.79 -7.72 -18.10
CA GLY A 259 6.20 -8.09 -18.30
C GLY A 259 6.98 -8.15 -16.98
N MET A 260 6.72 -7.22 -16.05
CA MET A 260 7.33 -7.28 -14.72
C MET A 260 6.84 -8.48 -13.89
N ALA A 261 5.54 -8.79 -13.93
CA ALA A 261 5.00 -9.98 -13.27
C ALA A 261 5.59 -11.28 -13.84
N GLU A 262 5.71 -11.37 -15.18
CA GLU A 262 6.33 -12.50 -15.88
C GLU A 262 7.80 -12.68 -15.46
N GLU A 263 8.57 -11.60 -15.35
CA GLU A 263 9.97 -11.65 -14.89
C GLU A 263 10.07 -12.16 -13.44
N ILE A 264 9.17 -11.75 -12.54
CA ILE A 264 9.12 -12.27 -11.17
C ILE A 264 8.79 -13.77 -11.16
N ILE A 265 7.77 -14.19 -11.90
CA ILE A 265 7.34 -15.60 -11.95
C ILE A 265 8.48 -16.50 -12.47
N LYS A 266 9.19 -16.05 -13.50
CA LYS A 266 10.29 -16.81 -14.12
C LYS A 266 11.61 -16.78 -13.33
N ALA A 267 11.74 -15.89 -12.35
CA ALA A 267 12.93 -15.80 -11.51
C ALA A 267 12.91 -16.79 -10.33
N ARG A 268 11.81 -17.54 -10.16
CA ARG A 268 11.62 -18.55 -9.12
C ARG A 268 12.57 -19.75 -9.26
#